data_AF-A0A2M7TKD3-F1
#
_entry.id   AF-A0A2M7TKD3-F1
#
_cell.length_a   1.000
_cell.length_b   1.000
_cell.length_c   1.000
_cell.angle_alpha   90.00
_cell.angle_beta   90.00
_cell.angle_gamma   90.00
#
_symmetry.space_group_name_H-M   'P 1'
#
loop_
_entity.id
_entity.type
_entity.pdbx_description
1 polymer ?
#
loop_
_entity_poly.entity_id
_entity_poly.type
_entity_poly.pdbx_seq_one_letter_code
_entity_poly.pdbx_strand_id
1 'polypeptide(L)'
;MKSLIIVESPTKCKTLGNFLPKDYQVVSTMGHIRDLPIKSLGIKIEKGKTFDFLPEYILLEKKKEVIKKLKQEAKKATKIFLAT
;
A
#
# COMPACT_ATOMS: atom_id res chain seq x y z
N MET A 1 21.35 1.42 6.73
CA MET A 1 19.88 1.35 6.54
C MET A 1 19.56 1.82 5.12
N LYS A 2 18.55 1.25 4.47
CA LYS A 2 18.19 1.58 3.07
C LYS A 2 16.93 2.45 3.02
N SER A 3 16.79 3.25 1.98
CA SER A 3 15.53 3.92 1.65
C SER A 3 14.57 2.94 0.98
N LEU A 4 13.30 2.91 1.41
CA LEU A 4 12.28 2.04 0.83
C LEU A 4 11.46 2.81 -0.22
N ILE A 5 11.32 2.26 -1.41
CA ILE A 5 10.43 2.76 -2.46
C ILE A 5 9.31 1.74 -2.66
N ILE A 6 8.07 2.21 -2.58
CA ILE A 6 6.86 1.40 -2.74
C ILE A 6 6.20 1.77 -4.08
N VAL A 7 6.01 0.78 -4.95
CA VAL A 7 5.39 0.94 -6.28
C VAL A 7 4.19 0.00 -6.48
N GLU A 8 3.31 0.31 -7.42
CA GLU A 8 2.10 -0.49 -7.63
C GLU A 8 2.39 -1.87 -8.27
N SER A 9 3.26 -1.92 -9.29
CA SER A 9 3.42 -3.11 -10.14
C SER A 9 4.79 -3.81 -10.01
N PRO A 10 4.85 -5.15 -10.22
CA PRO A 10 6.11 -5.89 -10.18
C PRO A 10 7.09 -5.43 -11.26
N THR A 11 6.59 -5.04 -12.43
CA THR A 11 7.41 -4.57 -13.54
C THR A 11 8.12 -3.27 -13.19
N LYS A 12 7.42 -2.26 -12.65
CA LYS A 12 8.04 -1.01 -12.16
C LYS A 12 9.11 -1.32 -11.11
N CYS A 13 8.85 -2.26 -10.21
CA CYS A 13 9.80 -2.67 -9.17
C CYS A 13 11.11 -3.21 -9.75
N LYS A 14 11.03 -4.09 -10.76
CA LYS A 14 12.21 -4.63 -11.45
C LYS A 14 12.97 -3.53 -12.19
N THR A 15 12.26 -2.69 -12.93
CA THR A 15 12.85 -1.60 -13.71
C THR A 15 13.59 -0.60 -12.82
N LEU A 16 12.94 -0.07 -11.77
CA LEU A 16 13.58 0.86 -10.85
C LEU A 16 14.72 0.22 -10.04
N GLY A 17 14.59 -1.06 -9.69
CA GLY A 17 15.67 -1.80 -9.03
C GLY A 17 16.96 -1.87 -9.84
N ASN A 18 16.88 -1.80 -11.17
CA ASN A 18 18.05 -1.78 -12.05
C ASN A 18 18.69 -0.38 -12.18
N PHE A 19 17.90 0.70 -12.01
CA PHE A 19 18.37 2.07 -12.16
C PHE A 19 18.90 2.67 -10.86
N LEU A 20 18.42 2.21 -9.72
CA LEU A 20 18.72 2.82 -8.43
C LEU A 20 19.94 2.18 -7.76
N PRO A 21 20.75 2.98 -7.03
CA PRO A 21 21.88 2.45 -6.29
C PRO A 21 21.45 1.53 -5.12
N LYS A 22 22.40 0.76 -4.59
CA LYS A 22 22.16 -0.33 -3.62
C LYS A 22 21.60 0.14 -2.26
N ASP A 23 21.63 1.44 -1.99
CA ASP A 23 21.04 2.09 -0.83
C ASP A 23 19.50 2.20 -0.91
N TYR A 24 18.91 1.90 -2.06
CA TYR A 24 17.47 1.78 -2.22
C TYR A 24 17.01 0.33 -2.19
N GLN A 25 15.82 0.14 -1.64
CA GLN A 25 15.07 -1.09 -1.72
C GLN A 25 13.72 -0.80 -2.35
N VAL A 26 13.44 -1.42 -3.49
CA VAL A 26 12.17 -1.25 -4.20
C VAL A 26 11.28 -2.46 -3.90
N VAL A 27 10.04 -2.22 -3.47
CA VAL A 27 9.04 -3.25 -3.19
C VAL A 27 7.75 -2.85 -3.90
N SER A 28 7.01 -3.82 -4.41
CA SER A 28 5.71 -3.57 -5.02
C SER A 28 4.54 -4.06 -4.16
N THR A 29 3.44 -3.31 -4.17
CA THR A 29 2.18 -3.66 -3.49
C THR A 29 1.38 -4.73 -4.25
N MET A 30 1.75 -5.02 -5.50
CA MET A 30 0.97 -5.88 -6.40
C MET A 30 -0.46 -5.35 -6.60
N GLY A 31 -0.64 -4.03 -6.72
CA GLY A 31 -1.94 -3.36 -6.77
C GLY A 31 -2.47 -2.93 -5.38
N HIS A 32 -3.79 -2.82 -5.25
CA HIS A 32 -4.44 -2.40 -4.00
C HIS A 32 -4.21 -3.41 -2.85
N ILE A 33 -4.15 -2.89 -1.63
CA ILE A 33 -3.98 -3.68 -0.38
C ILE A 33 -5.20 -3.62 0.55
N ARG A 34 -6.12 -2.71 0.27
CA ARG A 34 -7.40 -2.51 0.97
C ARG A 34 -8.49 -2.27 -0.07
N ASP A 35 -9.70 -2.66 0.28
CA ASP A 35 -10.89 -2.45 -0.53
C ASP A 35 -12.14 -2.35 0.38
N LEU A 36 -13.28 -1.98 -0.17
CA LEU A 36 -14.56 -2.05 0.53
C LEU A 36 -14.95 -3.52 0.80
N PRO A 37 -15.69 -3.80 1.88
CA PRO A 37 -16.17 -5.14 2.18
C PRO A 37 -17.07 -5.67 1.08
N ILE A 38 -16.75 -6.87 0.57
CA ILE A 38 -17.46 -7.51 -0.56
C ILE A 38 -18.95 -7.74 -0.27
N LYS A 39 -19.31 -7.95 1.00
CA LYS A 39 -20.65 -8.38 1.43
C LYS A 39 -21.54 -7.24 1.94
N SER A 40 -21.09 -5.99 1.87
CA SER A 40 -21.84 -4.83 2.36
C SER A 40 -21.57 -3.62 1.49
N LEU A 41 -22.38 -2.56 1.61
CA LEU A 41 -22.12 -1.30 0.91
C LEU A 41 -20.72 -0.72 1.24
N GLY A 42 -20.20 -1.00 2.45
CA GLY A 42 -18.90 -0.52 2.88
C GLY A 42 -18.82 1.00 3.01
N ILE A 43 -19.97 1.68 3.03
CA ILE A 43 -20.08 3.13 3.19
C ILE A 43 -21.08 3.39 4.31
N LYS A 44 -20.61 4.03 5.37
CA LYS A 44 -21.45 4.55 6.44
C LYS A 44 -21.87 5.97 6.10
N ILE A 45 -23.17 6.23 6.13
CA ILE A 45 -23.74 7.56 5.87
C ILE A 45 -24.08 8.19 7.22
N GLU A 46 -23.39 9.27 7.58
CA GLU A 46 -23.67 10.03 8.79
C GLU A 46 -24.37 11.35 8.43
N LYS A 47 -25.36 11.72 9.24
CA LYS A 47 -26.21 12.90 8.99
C LYS A 47 -25.83 14.04 9.94
N GLY A 48 -25.17 15.07 9.40
CA GLY A 48 -24.87 16.33 10.08
C GLY A 48 -25.53 17.53 9.35
N LYS A 49 -24.80 18.65 9.21
CA LYS A 49 -25.20 19.77 8.33
C LYS A 49 -25.08 19.43 6.83
N THR A 50 -24.24 18.45 6.53
CA THR A 50 -24.06 17.79 5.22
C THR A 50 -24.11 16.27 5.44
N PHE A 51 -24.24 15.50 4.35
CA PHE A 51 -24.07 14.05 4.40
C PHE A 51 -22.59 13.70 4.29
N ASP A 52 -22.08 12.92 5.24
CA ASP A 52 -20.72 12.38 5.20
C ASP A 52 -20.76 10.90 4.78
N PHE A 53 -19.98 10.55 3.77
CA PHE A 53 -19.85 9.19 3.25
C PHE A 53 -18.53 8.59 3.71
N LEU A 54 -18.57 7.83 4.81
CA LEU A 54 -17.38 7.25 5.42
C LEU A 54 -17.14 5.83 4.89
N PRO A 55 -16.07 5.59 4.11
CA PRO A 55 -15.75 4.25 3.62
C PRO A 55 -15.20 3.37 4.75
N GLU A 56 -15.70 2.16 4.85
CA GLU A 56 -15.14 1.09 5.67
C GLU A 56 -14.18 0.28 4.80
N TYR A 57 -12.88 0.48 4.99
CA TYR A 57 -11.87 -0.30 4.27
C TYR A 57 -11.46 -1.55 5.04
N ILE A 58 -11.51 -2.70 4.36
CA ILE A 58 -10.97 -3.96 4.85
C ILE A 58 -9.63 -4.27 4.17
N LEU A 59 -8.75 -4.99 4.86
CA LEU A 59 -7.53 -5.51 4.24
C LEU A 59 -7.88 -6.68 3.31
N LEU A 60 -7.28 -6.70 2.12
CA LEU A 60 -7.43 -7.81 1.21
C LEU A 60 -6.71 -9.04 1.77
N GLU A 61 -7.44 -10.12 2.04
CA GLU A 61 -6.93 -11.38 2.59
C GLU A 61 -5.74 -11.91 1.75
N LYS A 62 -5.89 -11.89 0.42
CA LYS A 62 -4.86 -12.29 -0.55
C LYS A 62 -3.58 -11.45 -0.49
N LYS A 63 -3.59 -10.30 0.19
CA LYS A 63 -2.45 -9.37 0.31
C LYS A 63 -1.82 -9.37 1.71
N LYS A 64 -2.25 -10.24 2.64
CA LYS A 64 -1.71 -10.29 4.01
C LYS A 64 -0.18 -10.43 4.05
N GLU A 65 0.39 -11.32 3.26
CA GLU A 65 1.85 -11.51 3.20
C GLU A 65 2.57 -10.28 2.64
N VAL A 66 1.99 -9.63 1.61
CA VAL A 66 2.52 -8.38 1.05
C VAL A 66 2.51 -7.28 2.10
N ILE A 67 1.40 -7.12 2.83
CA ILE A 67 1.25 -6.13 3.90
C ILE A 67 2.26 -6.39 5.03
N LYS A 68 2.43 -7.66 5.43
CA LYS A 68 3.40 -8.06 6.46
C LYS A 68 4.82 -7.70 6.04
N LYS A 69 5.21 -8.03 4.81
CA LYS A 69 6.52 -7.67 4.24
C LYS A 69 6.71 -6.15 4.18
N LEU A 70 5.73 -5.41 3.65
CA LEU A 70 5.79 -3.94 3.60
C LEU A 70 5.99 -3.32 4.98
N LYS A 71 5.25 -3.78 5.99
CA LYS A 71 5.42 -3.31 7.38
C LYS A 71 6.81 -3.64 7.94
N GLN A 72 7.35 -4.80 7.66
CA GLN A 72 8.69 -5.19 8.10
C GLN A 72 9.78 -4.32 7.45
N GLU A 73 9.69 -4.10 6.14
CA GLU A 73 10.67 -3.29 5.42
C GLU A 73 10.54 -1.80 5.76
N ALA A 74 9.32 -1.29 5.94
CA ALA A 74 9.08 0.08 6.38
C ALA A 74 9.72 0.38 7.75
N LYS A 75 9.67 -0.58 8.69
CA LYS A 75 10.30 -0.44 10.01
C LYS A 75 11.84 -0.35 9.95
N LYS A 76 12.46 -0.95 8.94
CA LYS A 76 13.94 -0.95 8.75
C LYS A 76 14.42 0.24 7.93
N ALA A 77 13.52 0.94 7.24
CA ALA A 77 13.84 1.99 6.30
C ALA A 77 14.10 3.32 7.00
N THR A 78 15.06 4.09 6.48
CA THR A 78 15.31 5.47 6.93
C THR A 78 14.30 6.45 6.36
N LYS A 79 13.93 6.25 5.09
CA LYS A 79 12.93 7.04 4.37
C LYS A 79 12.03 6.09 3.58
N ILE A 80 10.77 6.49 3.44
CA ILE A 80 9.78 5.77 2.65
C ILE A 80 9.29 6.70 1.55
N PHE A 81 9.41 6.25 0.31
CA PHE A 81 8.91 6.92 -0.88
C PHE A 81 7.71 6.14 -1.42
N LEU A 82 6.61 6.86 -1.63
CA LEU A 82 5.40 6.32 -2.28
C LEU A 82 5.42 6.74 -3.75
N ALA A 83 5.63 5.79 -4.64
CA ALA A 83 5.76 6.00 -6.09
C ALA A 83 4.74 5.13 -6.86
N THR A 84 3.47 5.29 -6.50
CA THR A 84 2.33 4.56 -7.07
C THR A 84 2.09 4.94 -8.52
#